data_AF-A0A560X684-F1
#
_entry.id   AF-A0A560X684-F1
#
_cell.length_a   1.000
_cell.length_b   1.000
_cell.length_c   1.000
_cell.angle_alpha   90.00
_cell.angle_beta   90.00
_cell.angle_gamma   90.00
#
_symmetry.space_group_name_H-M   'P 1'
#
loop_
_entity.id
_entity.type
_entity.pdbx_description
1 polymer ?
#
loop_
_entity_poly.entity_id
_entity_poly.type
_entity_poly.pdbx_seq_one_letter_code
_entity_poly.pdbx_strand_id
1 'polypeptide(L)'
;MAAGFPTVPLHPVDQPVLVDGHAVTFWTYLPQPEQPVEAQQLAQPLRELHNLPLPPLCFPEHDNVGAIRRSLSAITCLPPDAIRFMEAQTDRLAAELRDIRFPLARGLIQGDPQHRNALHAPDGGAVLCDWDTVAYGQPEWDLVTIEVHCRRFGFGQHHYRRFADAYGWDVTAWPSYPVLAGLRELRMITTNARKIHHAPASLAEVQRRVEALRKGDRAFRWHIL
;
A
#
# COMPACT_ATOMS: atom_id res chain seq x y z
N MET A 1 -2.54 -10.46 -22.46
CA MET A 1 -3.27 -9.97 -21.27
C MET A 1 -4.74 -9.85 -21.63
N ALA A 2 -5.61 -10.70 -21.08
CA ALA A 2 -7.01 -10.82 -21.55
C ALA A 2 -7.91 -9.62 -21.19
N ALA A 3 -7.52 -8.81 -20.19
CA ALA A 3 -8.32 -7.68 -19.71
C ALA A 3 -7.82 -6.30 -20.18
N GLY A 4 -6.74 -6.22 -20.97
CA GLY A 4 -6.21 -4.94 -21.49
C GLY A 4 -5.67 -3.97 -20.44
N PHE A 5 -5.43 -4.43 -19.20
CA PHE A 5 -4.97 -3.59 -18.08
C PHE A 5 -3.45 -3.26 -18.15
N PRO A 6 -3.02 -2.02 -17.86
CA PRO A 6 -1.62 -1.61 -17.84
C PRO A 6 -0.86 -2.16 -16.61
N THR A 7 -0.40 -3.41 -16.72
CA THR A 7 0.54 -4.05 -15.79
C THR A 7 1.84 -4.41 -16.50
N VAL A 8 2.92 -4.61 -15.74
CA VAL A 8 4.16 -5.23 -16.25
C VAL A 8 3.78 -6.52 -17.00
N PRO A 9 4.25 -6.73 -18.24
CA PRO A 9 3.84 -7.90 -18.99
C PRO A 9 4.55 -9.15 -18.49
N LEU A 10 3.80 -10.24 -18.38
CA LEU A 10 4.38 -11.57 -18.25
C LEU A 10 5.24 -11.90 -19.47
N HIS A 11 6.41 -12.50 -19.25
CA HIS A 11 7.24 -13.03 -20.33
C HIS A 11 6.50 -14.20 -21.01
N PRO A 12 6.51 -14.32 -22.35
CA PRO A 12 5.68 -15.30 -23.07
C PRO A 12 6.27 -16.72 -23.02
N VAL A 13 6.27 -17.28 -21.81
CA VAL A 13 6.66 -18.67 -21.49
C VAL A 13 5.53 -19.32 -20.67
N ASP A 14 5.47 -20.65 -20.70
CA ASP A 14 4.54 -21.39 -19.85
C ASP A 14 4.91 -21.16 -18.38
N GLN A 15 3.99 -20.57 -17.61
CA GLN A 15 4.24 -20.16 -16.22
C GLN A 15 2.96 -20.21 -15.37
N PRO A 16 3.07 -20.37 -14.03
CA PRO A 16 4.30 -20.40 -13.25
C PRO A 16 5.15 -21.66 -13.50
N VAL A 17 6.47 -21.51 -13.46
CA VAL A 17 7.40 -22.65 -13.45
C VAL A 17 7.56 -23.12 -12.01
N LEU A 18 7.41 -24.42 -11.77
CA LEU A 18 7.58 -25.01 -10.44
C LEU A 18 9.00 -25.55 -10.28
N VAL A 19 9.73 -25.06 -9.29
CA VAL A 19 11.10 -25.50 -8.94
C VAL A 19 11.16 -25.81 -7.45
N ASP A 20 11.48 -27.05 -7.08
CA ASP A 20 11.56 -27.50 -5.68
C ASP A 20 10.34 -27.10 -4.82
N GLY A 21 9.14 -27.18 -5.40
CA GLY A 21 7.88 -26.82 -4.72
C GLY A 21 7.57 -25.31 -4.67
N HIS A 22 8.40 -24.47 -5.29
CA HIS A 22 8.20 -23.02 -5.35
C HIS A 22 7.72 -22.59 -6.73
N ALA A 23 6.76 -21.68 -6.78
CA ALA A 23 6.29 -21.08 -8.02
C ALA A 23 7.20 -19.90 -8.42
N VAL A 24 7.68 -19.92 -9.66
CA VAL A 24 8.51 -18.88 -10.27
C VAL A 24 7.78 -18.29 -11.47
N THR A 25 7.66 -16.97 -11.52
CA THR A 25 7.07 -16.24 -12.65
C THR A 25 8.13 -15.40 -13.36
N PHE A 26 8.01 -15.28 -14.68
CA PHE A 26 8.91 -14.51 -15.52
C PHE A 26 8.16 -13.31 -16.08
N TRP A 27 8.75 -12.13 -15.92
CA TRP A 27 8.20 -10.86 -16.38
C TRP A 27 9.12 -10.25 -17.43
N THR A 28 8.54 -9.53 -18.38
CA THR A 28 9.29 -8.81 -19.40
C THR A 28 9.94 -7.60 -18.76
N TYR A 29 11.26 -7.50 -18.88
CA TYR A 29 12.02 -6.36 -18.38
C TYR A 29 11.62 -5.07 -19.10
N LEU A 30 11.33 -4.02 -18.32
CA LEU A 30 11.04 -2.68 -18.82
C LEU A 30 12.24 -1.77 -18.49
N PRO A 31 12.96 -1.22 -19.49
CA PRO A 31 14.04 -0.25 -19.22
C PRO A 31 13.53 0.93 -18.39
N GLN A 32 14.20 1.23 -17.27
CA GLN A 32 13.81 2.31 -16.35
C GLN A 32 14.78 3.49 -16.44
N PRO A 33 14.28 4.74 -16.54
CA PRO A 33 15.11 5.92 -16.34
C PRO A 33 15.53 6.03 -14.86
N GLU A 34 16.49 6.91 -14.56
CA GLU A 34 16.93 7.16 -13.18
C GLU A 34 15.82 7.79 -12.31
N GLN A 35 14.89 8.51 -12.94
CA GLN A 35 13.82 9.20 -12.22
C GLN A 35 12.73 8.21 -11.79
N PRO A 36 12.28 8.26 -10.53
CA PRO A 36 11.18 7.40 -10.07
C PRO A 36 9.87 7.76 -10.76
N VAL A 37 8.94 6.81 -10.78
CA VAL A 37 7.55 7.08 -11.21
C VAL A 37 6.94 8.11 -10.27
N GLU A 38 6.35 9.16 -10.83
CA GLU A 38 5.64 10.18 -10.05
C GLU A 38 4.28 9.66 -9.56
N ALA A 39 3.82 10.11 -8.39
CA ALA A 39 2.50 9.78 -7.88
C ALA A 39 1.41 10.06 -8.92
N GLN A 40 1.49 11.17 -9.67
CA GLN A 40 0.51 11.48 -10.71
C GLN A 40 0.38 10.38 -11.77
N GLN A 41 1.49 9.73 -12.14
CA GLN A 41 1.48 8.67 -13.15
C GLN A 41 0.78 7.39 -12.65
N LEU A 42 0.63 7.21 -11.33
CA LEU A 42 -0.12 6.09 -10.72
C LEU A 42 -1.63 6.27 -10.80
N ALA A 43 -2.11 7.50 -11.04
CA ALA A 43 -3.54 7.81 -11.00
C ALA A 43 -4.35 7.05 -12.04
N GLN A 44 -3.90 7.05 -13.30
CA GLN A 44 -4.61 6.38 -14.39
C GLN A 44 -4.64 4.85 -14.19
N PRO A 45 -3.50 4.15 -13.97
CA PRO A 45 -3.52 2.70 -13.76
C PRO A 45 -4.39 2.28 -12.56
N LEU A 46 -4.35 3.03 -11.45
CA LEU A 46 -5.21 2.73 -10.30
C LEU A 46 -6.69 2.94 -10.63
N ARG A 47 -7.03 4.05 -11.30
CA ARG A 47 -8.42 4.31 -11.71
C ARG A 47 -8.93 3.22 -12.64
N GLU A 48 -8.11 2.76 -13.59
CA GLU A 48 -8.47 1.63 -14.45
C GLU A 48 -8.71 0.37 -13.63
N LEU A 49 -7.80 0.03 -12.70
CA LEU A 49 -7.90 -1.16 -11.84
C LEU A 49 -9.19 -1.16 -11.02
N HIS A 50 -9.50 -0.03 -10.38
CA HIS A 50 -10.67 0.13 -9.52
C HIS A 50 -11.99 0.02 -10.29
N ASN A 51 -11.99 0.27 -11.60
CA ASN A 51 -13.17 0.19 -12.46
C ASN A 51 -13.18 -1.07 -13.35
N LEU A 52 -12.19 -1.96 -13.23
CA LEU A 52 -12.19 -3.21 -13.99
C LEU A 52 -13.38 -4.08 -13.57
N PRO A 53 -14.08 -4.69 -14.54
CA PRO A 53 -14.97 -5.81 -14.24
C PRO A 53 -14.19 -6.90 -13.50
N LEU A 54 -14.80 -7.46 -12.45
CA LEU A 54 -14.19 -8.57 -11.72
C LEU A 54 -13.94 -9.73 -12.68
N PRO A 55 -12.68 -10.18 -12.86
CA PRO A 55 -12.42 -11.35 -13.66
C PRO A 55 -12.96 -12.60 -12.93
N PRO A 56 -13.19 -13.72 -13.64
CA PRO A 56 -13.69 -14.97 -13.06
C PRO A 56 -12.60 -15.70 -12.24
N LEU A 57 -11.94 -14.97 -11.35
CA LEU A 57 -10.91 -15.42 -10.43
C LEU A 57 -11.34 -15.05 -9.02
N CYS A 58 -10.97 -15.88 -8.04
CA CYS A 58 -11.21 -15.57 -6.63
C CYS A 58 -10.08 -14.68 -6.11
N PHE A 59 -10.42 -13.52 -5.56
CA PHE A 59 -9.48 -12.63 -4.88
C PHE A 59 -9.73 -12.65 -3.37
N PRO A 60 -8.68 -12.49 -2.55
CA PRO A 60 -8.88 -12.33 -1.11
C PRO A 60 -9.65 -11.02 -0.82
N GLU A 61 -10.48 -11.07 0.21
CA GLU A 61 -11.07 -9.86 0.80
C GLU A 61 -9.98 -9.04 1.50
N HIS A 62 -9.98 -7.73 1.28
CA HIS A 62 -9.02 -6.85 1.93
C HIS A 62 -9.26 -6.73 3.44
N ASP A 63 -8.33 -7.24 4.24
CA ASP A 63 -8.38 -7.22 5.71
C ASP A 63 -7.13 -6.59 6.33
N ASN A 64 -7.13 -5.26 6.43
CA ASN A 64 -6.03 -4.52 7.05
C ASN A 64 -5.96 -4.73 8.57
N VAL A 65 -7.10 -4.82 9.26
CA VAL A 65 -7.15 -4.94 10.72
C VAL A 65 -6.59 -6.30 11.17
N GLY A 66 -7.05 -7.39 10.55
CA GLY A 66 -6.52 -8.71 10.87
C GLY A 66 -5.03 -8.84 10.49
N ALA A 67 -4.58 -8.21 9.41
CA ALA A 67 -3.15 -8.21 9.07
C ALA A 67 -2.27 -7.43 10.07
N ILE A 68 -2.77 -6.32 10.63
CA ILE A 68 -2.12 -5.59 11.72
C ILE A 68 -2.05 -6.48 12.96
N ARG A 69 -3.16 -7.11 13.35
CA ARG A 69 -3.21 -8.01 14.53
C ARG A 69 -2.26 -9.20 14.39
N ARG A 70 -2.21 -9.86 13.23
CA ARG A 70 -1.24 -10.92 12.92
C ARG A 70 0.20 -10.43 13.02
N SER A 71 0.46 -9.19 12.60
CA SER A 71 1.79 -8.60 12.75
C SER A 71 2.13 -8.34 14.21
N LEU A 72 1.23 -7.72 14.97
CA LEU A 72 1.42 -7.43 16.40
C LEU A 72 1.74 -8.68 17.22
N SER A 73 1.02 -9.78 17.00
CA SER A 73 1.27 -11.04 17.72
C SER A 73 2.64 -11.67 17.46
N ALA A 74 3.32 -11.26 16.38
CA ALA A 74 4.62 -11.78 15.99
C ALA A 74 5.79 -10.82 16.32
N ILE A 75 5.53 -9.61 16.83
CA ILE A 75 6.59 -8.66 17.18
C ILE A 75 7.21 -9.06 18.51
N THR A 76 8.53 -9.28 18.50
CA THR A 76 9.31 -9.62 19.70
C THR A 76 10.35 -8.56 20.06
N CYS A 77 10.53 -7.53 19.21
CA CYS A 77 11.62 -6.57 19.28
C CYS A 77 11.24 -5.22 19.90
N LEU A 78 9.98 -5.04 20.30
CA LEU A 78 9.47 -3.80 20.90
C LEU A 78 9.04 -4.05 22.35
N PRO A 79 9.13 -3.03 23.22
CA PRO A 79 8.73 -3.20 24.61
C PRO A 79 7.21 -3.41 24.73
N PRO A 80 6.73 -4.14 25.76
CA PRO A 80 5.31 -4.50 25.87
C PRO A 80 4.34 -3.31 25.89
N ASP A 81 4.76 -2.15 26.41
CA ASP A 81 3.96 -0.92 26.41
C ASP A 81 3.75 -0.35 24.99
N ALA A 82 4.74 -0.51 24.10
CA ALA A 82 4.62 -0.12 22.70
C ALA A 82 3.62 -1.02 21.95
N ILE A 83 3.65 -2.33 22.21
CA ILE A 83 2.70 -3.28 21.65
C ILE A 83 1.27 -2.96 22.12
N ARG A 84 1.04 -2.84 23.44
CA ARG A 84 -0.27 -2.50 24.00
C ARG A 84 -0.83 -1.17 23.46
N PHE A 85 0.05 -0.18 23.27
CA PHE A 85 -0.36 1.07 22.65
C PHE A 85 -0.86 0.86 21.21
N MET A 86 -0.13 0.11 20.38
CA MET A 86 -0.55 -0.15 18.99
C MET A 86 -1.80 -1.03 18.91
N GLU A 87 -1.97 -1.99 19.83
CA GLU A 87 -3.21 -2.78 19.96
C GLU A 87 -4.41 -1.87 20.26
N ALA A 88 -4.30 -0.99 21.26
CA ALA A 88 -5.37 -0.05 21.60
C ALA A 88 -5.70 0.91 20.45
N GLN A 89 -4.68 1.39 19.70
CA GLN A 89 -4.93 2.20 18.50
C GLN A 89 -5.60 1.40 17.38
N THR A 90 -5.20 0.15 17.19
CA THR A 90 -5.83 -0.75 16.21
C THR A 90 -7.30 -0.97 16.54
N ASP A 91 -7.63 -1.23 17.81
CA ASP A 91 -9.01 -1.47 18.23
C ASP A 91 -9.88 -0.22 18.11
N ARG A 92 -9.35 0.96 18.48
CA ARG A 92 -10.05 2.24 18.28
C ARG A 92 -10.38 2.48 16.81
N LEU A 93 -9.38 2.38 15.93
CA LEU A 93 -9.55 2.61 14.50
C LEU A 93 -10.43 1.54 13.84
N ALA A 94 -10.35 0.28 14.29
CA ALA A 94 -11.22 -0.79 13.82
C ALA A 94 -12.68 -0.57 14.24
N ALA A 95 -12.92 0.00 15.43
CA ALA A 95 -14.27 0.38 15.84
C ALA A 95 -14.83 1.50 14.95
N GLU A 96 -14.06 2.57 14.72
CA GLU A 96 -14.43 3.68 13.83
C GLU A 96 -14.65 3.23 12.37
N LEU A 97 -13.84 2.28 11.88
CA LEU A 97 -13.94 1.74 10.52
C LEU A 97 -15.30 1.10 10.23
N ARG A 98 -15.96 0.49 11.23
CA ARG A 98 -17.26 -0.18 11.04
C ARG A 98 -18.39 0.77 10.64
N ASP A 99 -18.28 2.04 11.02
CA ASP A 99 -19.31 3.05 10.78
C ASP A 99 -19.06 3.87 9.50
N ILE A 100 -17.95 3.58 8.79
CA ILE A 100 -17.57 4.30 7.58
C ILE A 100 -18.46 3.88 6.40
N ARG A 101 -19.01 4.89 5.72
CA ARG A 101 -19.63 4.74 4.40
C ARG A 101 -18.62 5.10 3.32
N PHE A 102 -18.21 4.12 2.55
CA PHE A 102 -17.27 4.30 1.45
C PHE A 102 -17.96 4.98 0.26
N PRO A 103 -17.42 6.11 -0.24
CA PRO A 103 -17.99 6.81 -1.40
C PRO A 103 -17.75 6.11 -2.73
N LEU A 104 -16.66 5.35 -2.88
CA LEU A 104 -16.34 4.65 -4.12
C LEU A 104 -16.95 3.24 -4.12
N ALA A 105 -17.26 2.74 -5.32
CA ALA A 105 -17.72 1.37 -5.49
C ALA A 105 -16.56 0.40 -5.23
N ARG A 106 -16.89 -0.76 -4.65
CA ARG A 106 -15.91 -1.83 -4.42
C ARG A 106 -15.38 -2.36 -5.75
N GLY A 107 -14.07 -2.61 -5.79
CA GLY A 107 -13.36 -3.08 -6.97
C GLY A 107 -12.11 -3.88 -6.59
N LEU A 108 -11.32 -4.23 -7.60
CA LEU A 108 -9.94 -4.69 -7.34
C LEU A 108 -9.13 -3.52 -6.80
N ILE A 109 -8.26 -3.80 -5.84
CA ILE A 109 -7.25 -2.88 -5.33
C ILE A 109 -5.88 -3.55 -5.45
N GLN A 110 -4.84 -2.76 -5.68
CA GLN A 110 -3.47 -3.27 -5.71
C GLN A 110 -2.98 -3.56 -4.27
N GLY A 111 -3.41 -2.75 -3.29
CA GLY A 111 -3.24 -3.01 -1.86
C GLY A 111 -1.99 -2.38 -1.22
N ASP A 112 -0.98 -2.03 -2.01
CA ASP A 112 0.21 -1.30 -1.57
C ASP A 112 0.78 -0.36 -2.66
N PRO A 113 -0.04 0.50 -3.30
CA PRO A 113 0.44 1.24 -4.46
C PRO A 113 1.35 2.36 -4.00
N GLN A 114 2.59 2.33 -4.46
CA GLN A 114 3.63 3.29 -4.09
C GLN A 114 4.66 3.40 -5.20
N HIS A 115 5.55 4.39 -5.10
CA HIS A 115 6.40 4.83 -6.19
C HIS A 115 7.37 3.72 -6.66
N ARG A 116 7.72 2.78 -5.78
CA ARG A 116 8.57 1.61 -6.12
C ARG A 116 7.77 0.39 -6.60
N ASN A 117 6.45 0.42 -6.48
CA ASN A 117 5.54 -0.61 -6.97
C ASN A 117 4.89 -0.20 -8.32
N ALA A 118 5.59 0.65 -9.06
CA ALA A 118 5.28 0.97 -10.43
C ALA A 118 6.56 1.20 -11.23
N LEU A 119 6.44 1.00 -12.54
CA LEU A 119 7.51 1.15 -13.50
C LEU A 119 7.07 2.10 -14.62
N HIS A 120 8.02 2.85 -15.17
CA HIS A 120 7.79 3.61 -16.40
C HIS A 120 7.49 2.66 -17.55
N ALA A 121 6.45 2.98 -18.29
CA ALA A 121 6.04 2.25 -19.49
C ALA A 121 6.72 2.86 -20.74
N PRO A 122 6.94 2.06 -21.81
CA PRO A 122 7.58 2.56 -23.04
C PRO A 122 6.86 3.72 -23.74
N ASP A 123 5.55 3.86 -23.50
CA ASP A 123 4.69 4.91 -24.06
C ASP A 123 4.70 6.22 -23.24
N GLY A 124 5.52 6.29 -22.18
CA GLY A 124 5.60 7.44 -21.27
C GLY A 124 4.62 7.39 -20.10
N GLY A 125 3.77 6.36 -20.02
CA GLY A 125 2.90 6.11 -18.88
C GLY A 125 3.62 5.40 -17.73
N ALA A 126 2.83 4.85 -16.80
CA ALA A 126 3.32 3.94 -15.77
C ALA A 126 2.47 2.67 -15.74
N VAL A 127 3.09 1.55 -15.36
CA VAL A 127 2.42 0.29 -15.09
C VAL A 127 2.57 -0.08 -13.62
N LEU A 128 1.53 -0.67 -13.04
CA LEU A 128 1.60 -1.24 -11.69
C LEU A 128 2.39 -2.55 -11.72
N CYS A 129 3.11 -2.82 -10.65
CA CYS A 129 3.78 -4.09 -10.39
C CYS A 129 3.54 -4.54 -8.94
N ASP A 130 4.16 -5.65 -8.54
CA ASP A 130 4.04 -6.24 -7.20
C ASP A 130 2.58 -6.59 -6.84
N TRP A 131 2.06 -7.67 -7.43
CA TRP A 131 0.66 -8.06 -7.26
C TRP A 131 0.38 -8.93 -6.03
N ASP A 132 1.35 -9.10 -5.12
CA ASP A 132 1.23 -9.97 -3.94
C ASP A 132 0.14 -9.51 -2.96
N THR A 133 -0.24 -8.23 -3.01
CA THR A 133 -1.26 -7.63 -2.13
C THR A 133 -2.60 -7.40 -2.82
N VAL A 134 -2.77 -7.86 -4.06
CA VAL A 134 -4.01 -7.66 -4.81
C VAL A 134 -5.19 -8.26 -4.05
N ALA A 135 -6.27 -7.50 -3.95
CA ALA A 135 -7.45 -7.89 -3.18
C ALA A 135 -8.72 -7.29 -3.78
N TYR A 136 -9.85 -7.82 -3.34
CA TYR A 136 -11.15 -7.18 -3.55
C TYR A 136 -11.48 -6.29 -2.35
N GLY A 137 -11.82 -5.03 -2.60
CA GLY A 137 -11.92 -4.06 -1.53
C GLY A 137 -12.41 -2.68 -1.96
N GLN A 138 -12.14 -1.71 -1.10
CA GLN A 138 -12.52 -0.30 -1.29
C GLN A 138 -11.33 0.48 -1.89
N PRO A 139 -11.48 1.14 -3.06
CA PRO A 139 -10.41 1.91 -3.71
C PRO A 139 -9.68 2.91 -2.81
N GLU A 140 -10.36 3.45 -1.81
CA GLU A 140 -9.83 4.41 -0.85
C GLU A 140 -8.58 3.90 -0.12
N TRP A 141 -8.43 2.57 0.04
CA TRP A 141 -7.22 1.98 0.63
C TRP A 141 -5.96 2.23 -0.19
N ASP A 142 -6.08 2.17 -1.51
CA ASP A 142 -4.98 2.45 -2.44
C ASP A 142 -4.66 3.95 -2.45
N LEU A 143 -5.68 4.79 -2.47
CA LEU A 143 -5.53 6.25 -2.48
C LEU A 143 -4.89 6.78 -1.19
N VAL A 144 -5.30 6.23 -0.04
CA VAL A 144 -4.65 6.53 1.25
C VAL A 144 -3.20 6.08 1.26
N THR A 145 -2.87 4.95 0.61
CA THR A 145 -1.49 4.48 0.56
C THR A 145 -0.59 5.45 -0.20
N ILE A 146 -1.05 5.97 -1.34
CA ILE A 146 -0.35 7.01 -2.10
C ILE A 146 -0.16 8.27 -1.27
N GLU A 147 -1.21 8.74 -0.61
CA GLU A 147 -1.16 9.91 0.27
C GLU A 147 -0.12 9.74 1.38
N VAL A 148 -0.21 8.64 2.13
CA VAL A 148 0.70 8.33 3.25
C VAL A 148 2.13 8.28 2.74
N HIS A 149 2.36 7.67 1.57
CA HIS A 149 3.67 7.60 0.97
C HIS A 149 4.22 8.99 0.64
N CYS A 150 3.40 9.86 0.03
CA CYS A 150 3.79 11.22 -0.31
C CYS A 150 4.13 12.05 0.94
N ARG A 151 3.31 11.95 1.98
CA ARG A 151 3.45 12.71 3.22
C ARG A 151 4.61 12.24 4.08
N ARG A 152 4.78 10.93 4.26
CA ARG A 152 5.80 10.36 5.16
C ARG A 152 7.19 10.30 4.53
N PHE A 153 7.31 10.09 3.23
CA PHE A 153 8.62 9.89 2.56
C PHE A 153 9.11 11.11 1.76
N GLY A 154 8.59 12.30 2.06
CA GLY A 154 9.23 13.54 1.63
C GLY A 154 8.92 14.00 0.19
N PHE A 155 7.99 13.36 -0.51
CA PHE A 155 7.53 13.84 -1.83
C PHE A 155 6.72 15.14 -1.73
N GLY A 156 6.09 15.39 -0.58
CA GLY A 156 5.41 16.64 -0.27
C GLY A 156 3.97 16.72 -0.78
N GLN A 157 3.24 17.73 -0.32
CA GLN A 157 1.81 17.85 -0.56
C GLN A 157 1.46 18.13 -2.03
N HIS A 158 2.31 18.87 -2.76
CA HIS A 158 2.07 19.14 -4.18
C HIS A 158 2.06 17.86 -5.01
N HIS A 159 2.92 16.89 -4.68
CA HIS A 159 3.01 15.63 -5.40
C HIS A 159 1.72 14.81 -5.26
N TYR A 160 1.19 14.72 -4.04
CA TYR A 160 -0.11 14.07 -3.80
C TYR A 160 -1.28 14.82 -4.47
N ARG A 161 -1.29 16.16 -4.45
CA ARG A 161 -2.35 16.94 -5.12
C ARG A 161 -2.44 16.63 -6.61
N ARG A 162 -1.29 16.56 -7.30
CA ARG A 162 -1.26 16.16 -8.73
C ARG A 162 -1.83 14.77 -8.97
N PHE A 163 -1.59 13.83 -8.06
CA PHE A 163 -2.22 12.51 -8.10
C PHE A 163 -3.74 12.61 -7.92
N ALA A 164 -4.22 13.30 -6.89
CA ALA A 164 -5.65 13.46 -6.62
C ALA A 164 -6.38 14.12 -7.81
N ASP A 165 -5.78 15.16 -8.39
CA ASP A 165 -6.30 15.86 -9.58
C ASP A 165 -6.40 14.92 -10.79
N ALA A 166 -5.35 14.12 -11.06
CA ALA A 166 -5.33 13.18 -12.17
C ALA A 166 -6.26 11.97 -11.95
N TYR A 167 -6.38 11.49 -10.71
CA TYR A 167 -7.30 10.41 -10.36
C TYR A 167 -8.76 10.89 -10.44
N GLY A 168 -8.98 12.17 -10.10
CA GLY A 168 -10.30 12.81 -10.07
C GLY A 168 -11.00 12.73 -8.72
N TRP A 169 -10.28 12.34 -7.66
CA TRP A 169 -10.83 12.27 -6.31
C TRP A 169 -9.72 12.43 -5.26
N ASP A 170 -9.93 13.33 -4.30
CA ASP A 170 -9.01 13.59 -3.19
C ASP A 170 -9.46 12.85 -1.92
N VAL A 171 -8.71 11.81 -1.54
CA VAL A 171 -9.00 11.07 -0.31
C VAL A 171 -8.87 11.92 0.95
N THR A 172 -8.01 12.93 0.96
CA THR A 172 -7.78 13.76 2.15
C THR A 172 -8.93 14.70 2.47
N ALA A 173 -9.79 15.00 1.48
CA ALA A 173 -11.00 15.79 1.66
C ALA A 173 -12.15 14.97 2.29
N TRP A 174 -12.01 13.64 2.35
CA TRP A 174 -13.03 12.75 2.90
C TRP A 174 -12.97 12.72 4.44
N PRO A 175 -14.08 12.94 5.18
CA PRO A 175 -14.05 12.99 6.64
C PRO A 175 -13.49 11.74 7.33
N SER A 176 -13.63 10.56 6.70
CA SER A 176 -13.16 9.29 7.26
C SER A 176 -11.70 8.94 6.91
N TYR A 177 -11.02 9.77 6.12
CA TYR A 177 -9.60 9.59 5.77
C TYR A 177 -8.68 9.36 6.97
N PRO A 178 -8.80 10.09 8.11
CA PRO A 178 -7.93 9.87 9.25
C PRO A 178 -7.94 8.43 9.78
N VAL A 179 -9.06 7.71 9.65
CA VAL A 179 -9.20 6.33 10.09
C VAL A 179 -8.36 5.40 9.21
N LEU A 180 -8.55 5.48 7.89
CA LEU A 180 -7.80 4.65 6.93
C LEU A 180 -6.30 4.98 6.98
N ALA A 181 -5.94 6.26 7.06
CA ALA A 181 -4.55 6.70 7.16
C ALA A 181 -3.89 6.15 8.43
N GLY A 182 -4.58 6.18 9.57
CA GLY A 182 -4.10 5.59 10.83
C GLY A 182 -3.87 4.08 10.71
N LEU A 183 -4.82 3.35 10.12
CA LEU A 183 -4.67 1.91 9.90
C LEU A 183 -3.54 1.59 8.91
N ARG A 184 -3.38 2.40 7.86
CA ARG A 184 -2.28 2.23 6.90
C ARG A 184 -0.92 2.46 7.56
N GLU A 185 -0.76 3.51 8.34
CA GLU A 185 0.47 3.79 9.07
C GLU A 185 0.78 2.70 10.10
N LEU A 186 -0.23 2.23 10.86
CA LEU A 186 -0.09 1.07 11.75
C LEU A 186 0.34 -0.19 10.99
N ARG A 187 -0.25 -0.46 9.82
CA ARG A 187 0.11 -1.60 8.98
C ARG A 187 1.58 -1.54 8.56
N MET A 188 2.08 -0.37 8.17
CA MET A 188 3.48 -0.17 7.80
C MET A 188 4.42 -0.38 8.99
N ILE A 189 4.11 0.22 10.16
CA ILE A 189 4.92 0.08 11.38
C ILE A 189 5.00 -1.38 11.82
N THR A 190 3.85 -2.05 11.93
CA THR A 190 3.77 -3.43 12.43
C THR A 190 4.37 -4.44 11.47
N THR A 191 4.24 -4.22 10.15
CA THR A 191 4.91 -5.06 9.14
C THR A 191 6.43 -4.95 9.25
N ASN A 192 6.95 -3.74 9.41
CA ASN A 192 8.39 -3.52 9.54
C ASN A 192 8.93 -4.08 10.87
N ALA A 193 8.21 -3.85 11.98
CA ALA A 193 8.55 -4.41 13.28
C ALA A 193 8.62 -5.95 13.27
N ARG A 194 7.65 -6.61 12.62
CA ARG A 194 7.63 -8.07 12.49
C ARG A 194 8.85 -8.60 11.71
N LYS A 195 9.32 -7.85 10.71
CA LYS A 195 10.44 -8.26 9.83
C LYS A 195 11.82 -7.91 10.38
N ILE A 196 11.94 -7.37 11.59
CA ILE A 196 13.22 -6.87 12.14
C ILE A 196 14.33 -7.93 12.18
N HIS A 197 14.00 -9.20 12.40
CA HIS A 197 14.99 -10.29 12.36
C HIS A 197 15.75 -10.38 11.03
N HIS A 198 15.11 -10.00 9.93
CA HIS A 198 15.72 -9.96 8.59
C HIS A 198 16.30 -8.58 8.23
N ALA A 199 16.02 -7.54 9.03
CA ALA A 199 16.52 -6.18 8.81
C ALA A 199 16.77 -5.43 10.14
N PRO A 200 17.79 -5.83 10.93
CA PRO A 200 18.02 -5.28 12.28
C PRO A 200 18.24 -3.76 12.30
N ALA A 201 18.82 -3.20 11.23
CA ALA A 201 19.04 -1.76 11.07
C ALA A 201 17.73 -0.94 11.10
N SER A 202 16.58 -1.57 10.84
CA SER A 202 15.26 -0.93 10.81
C SER A 202 14.68 -0.63 12.19
N LEU A 203 15.23 -1.21 13.27
CA LEU A 203 14.65 -1.10 14.61
C LEU A 203 14.55 0.34 15.10
N ALA A 204 15.62 1.12 14.95
CA ALA A 204 15.65 2.51 15.39
C ALA A 204 14.54 3.33 14.71
N GLU A 205 14.33 3.12 13.41
CA GLU A 205 13.29 3.81 12.67
C GLU A 205 11.89 3.37 13.10
N VAL A 206 11.66 2.06 13.29
CA VAL A 206 10.38 1.55 13.82
C VAL A 206 10.05 2.20 15.17
N GLN A 207 11.01 2.29 16.08
CA GLN A 207 10.84 2.95 17.38
C GLN A 207 10.47 4.43 17.24
N ARG A 208 11.14 5.16 16.33
CA ARG A 208 10.80 6.57 16.04
C ARG A 208 9.37 6.73 15.52
N ARG A 209 8.93 5.85 14.62
CA ARG A 209 7.56 5.90 14.08
C ARG A 209 6.50 5.61 15.15
N VAL A 210 6.75 4.66 16.05
CA VAL A 210 5.86 4.38 17.19
C VAL A 210 5.75 5.60 18.10
N GLU A 211 6.87 6.25 18.42
CA GLU A 211 6.87 7.44 19.27
C GLU A 211 6.19 8.64 18.61
N ALA A 212 6.37 8.84 17.30
CA ALA A 212 5.66 9.85 16.54
C ALA A 212 4.14 9.59 16.53
N LEU A 213 3.73 8.32 16.40
CA LEU A 213 2.33 7.93 16.49
C LEU A 213 1.74 8.23 17.88
N ARG A 214 2.49 7.99 18.97
CA ARG A 214 2.08 8.34 20.35
C ARG A 214 1.86 9.83 20.54
N LYS A 215 2.71 10.66 19.92
CA LYS A 215 2.61 12.12 19.96
C LYS A 215 1.52 12.69 19.04
N GLY A 216 0.90 11.86 18.20
CA GLY A 216 -0.02 12.32 17.17
C GLY A 216 0.67 13.13 16.07
N ASP A 217 1.99 12.97 15.88
CA ASP A 217 2.74 13.71 14.88
C ASP A 217 2.52 13.13 13.47
N ARG A 218 1.52 13.69 12.80
CA ARG A 218 1.16 13.33 11.41
C ARG A 218 2.14 13.88 10.37
N ALA A 219 3.00 14.83 10.73
CA ALA A 219 3.96 15.46 9.82
C ALA A 219 5.36 14.82 9.91
N PHE A 220 5.62 14.02 10.96
CA PHE A 220 6.89 13.31 11.14
C PHE A 220 7.28 12.51 9.89
N ARG A 221 8.44 12.82 9.33
CA ARG A 221 8.99 12.13 8.15
C ARG A 221 9.60 10.79 8.53
N TRP A 222 9.38 9.80 7.69
CA TRP A 222 9.89 8.45 7.86
C TRP A 222 11.06 8.21 6.90
N HIS A 223 11.98 7.35 7.29
CA HIS A 223 12.99 6.81 6.39
C HIS A 223 12.48 5.50 5.81
N ILE A 224 12.64 5.29 4.50
CA ILE A 224 12.26 4.02 3.87
C ILE A 224 13.13 2.88 4.44
N LEU A 225 12.50 1.73 4.68
CA LEU A 225 13.11 0.55 5.31
C LEU A 225 13.06 -0.65 4.37
#